data_AF-A0A817RN48-F1
#
_entry.id   AF-A0A817RN48-F1
#
_cell.length_a   1.000
_cell.length_b   1.000
_cell.length_c   1.000
_cell.angle_alpha   90.00
_cell.angle_beta   90.00
_cell.angle_gamma   90.00
#
_symmetry.space_group_name_H-M   'P 1'
#
loop_
_entity.id
_entity.type
_entity.pdbx_description
1 polymer ?
#
loop_
_entity_poly.entity_id
_entity_poly.type
_entity_poly.pdbx_seq_one_letter_code
_entity_poly.pdbx_strand_id
1 'polypeptide(L)'
;MVGVSSEVTIDVLHCSYKTEELTHLSLGLNYARPNPSTLRPIKHRETQIQYHLKDINEKVKRQLTNYCKREPPAARMTHYSELLENLLRQHYMAPLSYVECMRTQREFKLVKSIQRKAQRATLIIRVCDKGGDLHIGNESDYERKAAKYREDTKAYQELSYNPLMEILTNVTKALNVLKNNKQLALKEYNRLIPKPDLIRLSYMYFNPKPHKVTILL
;
A
#
# COMPACT_ATOMS: atom_id res chain seq x y z
N MET A 1 12.04 -25.59 26.72
CA MET A 1 12.15 -24.13 26.47
C MET A 1 10.97 -23.71 25.64
N VAL A 2 9.93 -23.20 26.30
CA VAL A 2 8.65 -22.83 25.69
C VAL A 2 8.76 -21.36 25.26
N GLY A 3 8.69 -21.11 23.96
CA GLY A 3 8.61 -19.77 23.40
C GLY A 3 7.23 -19.19 23.66
N VAL A 4 7.15 -18.26 24.60
CA VAL A 4 5.92 -17.51 24.88
C VAL A 4 5.76 -16.45 23.81
N SER A 5 4.80 -16.71 22.92
CA SER A 5 4.15 -15.73 22.05
C SER A 5 3.71 -14.53 22.88
N SER A 6 4.36 -13.39 22.68
CA SER A 6 3.95 -12.13 23.26
C SER A 6 2.67 -11.63 22.58
N GLU A 7 1.55 -12.06 23.15
CA GLU A 7 0.41 -11.22 23.51
C GLU A 7 -0.14 -10.30 22.41
N VAL A 8 -1.03 -10.89 21.60
CA VAL A 8 -2.23 -10.19 21.11
C VAL A 8 -3.16 -10.01 22.30
N THR A 9 -2.78 -9.15 23.24
CA THR A 9 -3.59 -8.82 24.39
C THR A 9 -3.53 -7.31 24.52
N ILE A 10 -4.62 -6.65 24.15
CA ILE A 10 -5.24 -5.49 24.81
C ILE A 10 -6.25 -4.91 23.78
N ASP A 11 -7.53 -4.88 24.20
CA ASP A 11 -8.70 -4.22 23.59
C ASP A 11 -9.60 -4.93 22.56
N VAL A 12 -9.43 -6.24 22.31
CA VAL A 12 -10.52 -7.03 21.68
C VAL A 12 -11.69 -7.27 22.65
N LEU A 13 -11.48 -7.02 23.95
CA LEU A 13 -12.42 -7.36 25.04
C LEU A 13 -13.75 -6.59 25.03
N HIS A 14 -13.86 -5.46 24.32
CA HIS A 14 -15.11 -4.68 24.28
C HIS A 14 -15.94 -4.87 23.01
N CYS A 15 -15.43 -5.58 22.00
CA CYS A 15 -16.19 -5.83 20.77
C CYS A 15 -16.33 -7.34 20.54
N SER A 16 -17.54 -7.86 20.70
CA SER A 16 -17.85 -9.27 20.44
C SER A 16 -17.71 -9.57 18.95
N TYR A 17 -16.51 -9.90 18.49
CA TYR A 17 -16.26 -10.44 17.16
C TYR A 17 -16.65 -11.93 17.13
N LYS A 18 -17.27 -12.37 16.04
CA LYS A 18 -17.54 -13.79 15.78
C LYS A 18 -16.24 -14.52 15.49
N THR A 19 -16.20 -15.82 15.70
CA THR A 19 -15.03 -16.66 15.39
C THR A 19 -14.50 -16.44 13.97
N GLU A 20 -15.39 -16.35 12.97
CA GLU A 20 -15.02 -16.06 11.58
C GLU A 20 -14.36 -14.68 11.39
N GLU A 21 -14.79 -13.67 12.15
CA GLU A 21 -14.21 -12.32 12.10
C GLU A 21 -12.82 -12.32 12.77
N LEU A 22 -12.66 -13.03 13.89
CA LEU A 22 -11.38 -13.18 14.58
C LEU A 22 -10.36 -13.95 13.72
N THR A 23 -10.77 -15.06 13.10
CA THR A 23 -9.95 -15.83 12.17
C THR A 23 -9.52 -14.99 10.96
N HIS A 24 -10.43 -14.15 10.45
CA HIS A 24 -10.11 -13.23 9.35
C HIS A 24 -9.13 -12.12 9.76
N LEU A 25 -9.17 -11.65 11.01
CA LEU A 25 -8.22 -10.67 11.54
C LEU A 25 -6.84 -11.30 11.82
N SER A 26 -6.80 -12.56 12.31
CA SER A 26 -5.57 -13.22 12.75
C SER A 26 -4.74 -13.81 11.60
N LEU A 27 -5.39 -14.40 10.59
CA LEU A 27 -4.70 -15.02 9.46
C LEU A 27 -4.43 -14.02 8.33
N GLY A 28 -4.94 -12.80 8.46
CA GLY A 28 -5.08 -11.89 7.33
C GLY A 28 -5.98 -12.50 6.25
N LEU A 29 -6.08 -11.81 5.11
CA LEU A 29 -6.77 -12.37 3.96
C LEU A 29 -5.95 -13.54 3.40
N ASN A 30 -6.38 -14.77 3.66
CA ASN A 30 -5.95 -15.95 2.89
C ASN A 30 -6.52 -15.86 1.47
N TYR A 31 -5.98 -14.92 0.69
CA TYR A 31 -6.41 -14.59 -0.66
C TYR A 31 -5.81 -15.57 -1.67
N ALA A 32 -6.58 -16.56 -2.07
CA ALA A 32 -6.73 -16.74 -3.51
C ALA A 32 -7.79 -15.72 -3.92
N ARG A 33 -7.38 -14.53 -4.39
CA ARG A 33 -8.34 -13.56 -4.94
C ARG A 33 -9.07 -14.27 -6.09
N PRO A 34 -10.41 -14.40 -6.05
CA PRO A 34 -11.17 -14.55 -7.29
C PRO A 34 -10.67 -13.45 -8.22
N ASN A 35 -10.33 -13.78 -9.47
CA ASN A 35 -9.57 -12.91 -10.36
C ASN A 35 -10.03 -11.44 -10.21
N PRO A 36 -9.25 -10.58 -9.50
CA PRO A 36 -9.74 -9.30 -8.98
C PRO A 36 -9.96 -8.27 -10.07
N SER A 37 -9.70 -8.65 -11.32
CA SER A 37 -10.04 -7.87 -12.49
C SER A 37 -11.55 -7.92 -12.79
N THR A 38 -12.21 -9.07 -12.61
CA THR A 38 -13.64 -9.27 -12.94
C THR A 38 -14.59 -8.41 -12.11
N LEU A 39 -14.21 -8.10 -10.86
CA LEU A 39 -14.95 -7.21 -9.95
C LEU A 39 -14.80 -5.72 -10.28
N ARG A 40 -13.91 -5.35 -11.21
CA ARG A 40 -13.68 -3.95 -11.58
C ARG A 40 -14.70 -3.50 -12.64
N PRO A 41 -15.03 -2.19 -12.68
CA PRO A 41 -15.80 -1.63 -13.78
C PRO A 41 -15.20 -2.03 -15.14
N ILE A 42 -16.05 -2.31 -16.13
CA ILE A 42 -15.62 -2.76 -17.47
C ILE A 42 -14.55 -1.84 -18.05
N LYS A 43 -14.76 -0.52 -17.96
CA LYS A 43 -13.78 0.49 -18.41
C LYS A 43 -12.38 0.30 -17.80
N HIS A 44 -12.31 0.01 -16.50
CA HIS A 44 -11.02 -0.23 -15.82
C HIS A 44 -10.36 -1.52 -16.30
N ARG A 45 -11.15 -2.57 -16.58
CA ARG A 45 -10.62 -3.82 -17.14
C ARG A 45 -10.06 -3.59 -18.54
N GLU A 46 -10.76 -2.84 -19.38
CA GLU A 46 -10.28 -2.47 -20.72
C GLU A 46 -8.96 -1.69 -20.65
N THR A 47 -8.86 -0.70 -19.77
CA THR A 47 -7.60 0.04 -19.57
C THR A 47 -6.46 -0.90 -19.14
N GLN A 48 -6.73 -1.87 -18.27
CA GLN A 48 -5.71 -2.86 -17.87
C GLN A 48 -5.30 -3.81 -19.00
N ILE A 49 -6.25 -4.27 -19.81
CA ILE A 49 -5.96 -5.09 -20.99
C ILE A 49 -5.03 -4.31 -21.93
N GLN A 50 -5.34 -3.05 -22.22
CA GLN A 50 -4.50 -2.21 -23.08
C GLN A 50 -3.10 -1.98 -22.51
N TYR A 51 -3.02 -1.73 -21.20
CA TYR A 51 -1.73 -1.60 -20.51
C TYR A 51 -0.88 -2.87 -20.59
N HIS A 52 -1.47 -4.03 -20.29
CA HIS A 52 -0.77 -5.32 -20.34
C HIS A 52 -0.40 -5.73 -21.77
N LEU A 53 -1.30 -5.50 -22.73
CA LEU A 53 -1.03 -5.75 -24.14
C LEU A 53 0.21 -4.98 -24.60
N LYS A 54 0.27 -3.69 -24.30
CA LYS A 54 1.43 -2.84 -24.62
C LYS A 54 2.70 -3.32 -23.91
N ASP A 55 2.66 -3.49 -22.59
CA ASP A 55 3.82 -3.86 -21.78
C ASP A 55 4.41 -5.22 -22.20
N ILE A 56 3.56 -6.24 -22.38
CA ILE A 56 3.99 -7.57 -22.80
C ILE A 56 4.52 -7.54 -24.24
N ASN A 57 3.84 -6.86 -25.16
CA ASN A 57 4.32 -6.74 -26.54
C ASN A 57 5.69 -6.05 -26.62
N GLU A 58 5.90 -4.97 -25.86
CA GLU A 58 7.19 -4.29 -25.79
C GLU A 58 8.29 -5.18 -25.22
N LYS A 59 7.99 -5.95 -24.17
CA LYS A 59 8.94 -6.90 -23.57
C LYS A 59 9.30 -8.03 -24.53
N VAL A 60 8.31 -8.64 -25.18
CA VAL A 60 8.53 -9.72 -26.16
C VAL A 60 9.28 -9.20 -27.38
N LYS A 61 8.90 -8.04 -27.94
CA LYS A 61 9.62 -7.43 -29.05
C LYS A 61 11.09 -7.19 -28.67
N ARG A 62 11.35 -6.62 -27.48
CA ARG A 62 12.70 -6.37 -26.98
C ARG A 62 13.51 -7.66 -26.84
N GLN A 63 12.92 -8.70 -26.25
CA GLN A 63 13.59 -9.99 -26.09
C GLN A 63 13.91 -10.65 -27.43
N LEU A 64 12.97 -10.65 -28.37
CA LEU A 64 13.19 -11.20 -29.71
C LEU A 64 14.25 -10.43 -30.49
N THR A 65 14.25 -9.10 -30.44
CA THR A 65 15.28 -8.28 -31.07
C THR A 65 16.66 -8.57 -30.48
N ASN A 66 16.75 -8.68 -29.15
CA ASN A 66 18.01 -8.98 -28.47
C ASN A 66 18.54 -10.39 -28.82
N TYR A 67 17.65 -11.38 -28.86
CA TYR A 67 18.04 -12.78 -29.12
C TYR A 67 18.35 -13.03 -30.59
N CYS A 68 17.50 -12.54 -31.50
CA CYS A 68 17.64 -12.77 -32.94
C CYS A 68 18.54 -11.74 -33.64
N LYS A 69 19.00 -10.69 -32.93
CA LYS A 69 19.77 -9.55 -33.47
C LYS A 69 19.09 -8.85 -34.65
N ARG A 70 17.78 -9.01 -34.79
CA ARG A 70 16.94 -8.43 -35.85
C ARG A 70 15.54 -8.19 -35.32
N GLU A 71 14.86 -7.19 -35.86
CA GLU A 71 13.46 -6.98 -35.50
C GLU A 71 12.59 -8.17 -35.95
N PRO A 72 11.63 -8.62 -35.11
CA PRO A 72 10.67 -9.64 -35.51
C PRO A 72 9.78 -9.12 -36.64
N PRO A 73 9.41 -9.96 -37.63
CA PRO A 73 8.53 -9.55 -38.73
C PRO A 73 7.22 -8.94 -38.22
N ALA A 74 6.84 -7.78 -38.76
CA ALA A 74 5.64 -7.05 -38.33
C ALA A 74 4.39 -7.93 -38.32
N ALA A 75 4.16 -8.73 -39.38
CA ALA A 75 3.03 -9.64 -39.48
C ALA A 75 2.95 -10.67 -38.34
N ARG A 76 4.10 -11.18 -37.87
CA ARG A 76 4.14 -12.13 -36.73
C ARG A 76 3.85 -11.44 -35.41
N MET A 77 4.33 -10.21 -35.24
CA MET A 77 4.03 -9.41 -34.04
C MET A 77 2.56 -8.99 -33.97
N THR A 78 1.95 -8.65 -35.12
CA THR A 78 0.52 -8.37 -35.21
C THR A 78 -0.30 -9.59 -34.81
N HIS A 79 -0.02 -10.75 -35.42
CA HIS A 79 -0.72 -12.00 -35.08
C HIS A 79 -0.56 -12.39 -33.60
N TYR A 80 0.65 -12.27 -33.05
CA TYR A 80 0.89 -12.47 -31.62
C TYR A 80 0.07 -11.51 -30.75
N SER A 81 0.01 -10.24 -31.12
CA SER A 81 -0.74 -9.21 -30.37
C SER A 81 -2.23 -9.52 -30.34
N GLU A 82 -2.81 -9.97 -31.46
CA GLU A 82 -4.21 -10.37 -31.56
C GLU A 82 -4.52 -11.58 -30.65
N LEU A 83 -3.66 -12.60 -30.66
CA LEU A 83 -3.81 -13.78 -29.79
C LEU A 83 -3.71 -13.39 -28.31
N LEU A 84 -2.74 -12.54 -27.97
CA LEU A 84 -2.56 -12.04 -26.61
C LEU A 84 -3.75 -11.20 -26.16
N GLU A 85 -4.26 -10.31 -27.01
CA GLU A 85 -5.44 -9.51 -26.69
C GLU A 85 -6.66 -10.42 -26.41
N ASN A 86 -6.89 -11.44 -27.24
CA ASN A 86 -7.98 -12.38 -27.04
C ASN A 86 -7.85 -13.14 -25.71
N LEU A 87 -6.64 -13.61 -25.38
CA LEU A 87 -6.38 -14.31 -24.11
C LEU A 87 -6.59 -13.38 -22.90
N LEU A 88 -6.11 -12.13 -22.98
CA LEU A 88 -6.35 -11.13 -21.93
C LEU A 88 -7.84 -10.82 -21.80
N ARG A 89 -8.57 -10.67 -22.90
CA ARG A 89 -10.03 -10.46 -22.86
C ARG A 89 -10.74 -11.62 -22.20
N GLN A 90 -10.42 -12.86 -22.56
CA GLN A 90 -10.99 -14.05 -21.90
C GLN A 90 -10.72 -14.03 -20.40
N HIS A 91 -9.48 -13.74 -19.99
CA HIS A 91 -9.11 -13.72 -18.58
C HIS A 91 -9.80 -12.60 -17.78
N TYR A 92 -9.85 -11.38 -18.32
CA TYR A 92 -10.37 -10.20 -17.61
C TYR A 92 -11.90 -10.05 -17.70
N MET A 93 -12.52 -10.62 -18.74
CA MET A 93 -13.95 -10.51 -19.00
C MET A 93 -14.73 -11.78 -18.67
N ALA A 94 -14.06 -12.89 -18.33
CA ALA A 94 -14.74 -14.08 -17.84
C ALA A 94 -15.67 -13.75 -16.66
N PRO A 95 -16.92 -14.23 -16.68
CA PRO A 95 -17.80 -14.09 -15.53
C PRO A 95 -17.22 -14.86 -14.34
N LEU A 96 -17.41 -14.33 -13.13
CA LEU A 96 -17.09 -15.06 -11.91
C LEU A 96 -17.95 -16.32 -11.82
N SER A 97 -17.37 -17.42 -11.36
CA SER A 97 -18.16 -18.61 -11.06
C SER A 97 -19.14 -18.32 -9.92
N TYR A 98 -20.23 -19.09 -9.86
CA TYR A 98 -21.22 -18.97 -8.78
C TYR A 98 -20.58 -19.09 -7.38
N VAL A 99 -19.65 -20.03 -7.22
CA VAL A 99 -18.91 -20.25 -5.97
C VAL A 99 -18.08 -19.03 -5.58
N GLU A 100 -17.35 -18.44 -6.53
CA GLU A 100 -16.57 -17.22 -6.29
C GLU A 100 -17.44 -16.02 -5.96
N CYS A 101 -18.59 -15.87 -6.62
CA CYS A 101 -19.56 -14.82 -6.30
C CYS A 101 -20.07 -14.94 -4.85
N MET A 102 -20.48 -16.15 -4.46
CA MET A 102 -20.96 -16.42 -3.10
C MET A 102 -19.87 -16.19 -2.05
N ARG A 103 -18.63 -16.63 -2.33
CA ARG A 103 -17.48 -16.37 -1.46
C ARG A 103 -17.21 -14.88 -1.31
N THR A 104 -17.15 -14.14 -2.42
CA THR A 104 -16.92 -12.69 -2.44
C THR A 104 -17.98 -11.94 -1.64
N GLN A 105 -19.25 -12.31 -1.78
CA GLN A 105 -20.34 -11.68 -1.03
C GLN A 105 -20.23 -11.94 0.48
N ARG A 106 -19.86 -13.17 0.90
CA ARG A 106 -19.65 -13.50 2.31
C ARG A 106 -18.50 -12.70 2.91
N GLU A 107 -17.36 -12.66 2.22
CA GLU A 107 -16.18 -11.88 2.64
C GLU A 107 -16.51 -10.38 2.71
N PHE A 108 -17.23 -9.82 1.73
CA PHE A 108 -17.65 -8.43 1.76
C PHE A 108 -18.53 -8.10 2.98
N LYS A 109 -19.51 -8.97 3.28
CA LYS A 109 -20.35 -8.83 4.47
C LYS A 109 -19.52 -8.89 5.76
N LEU A 110 -18.55 -9.79 5.83
CA LEU A 110 -17.64 -9.93 6.96
C LEU A 110 -16.80 -8.66 7.16
N VAL A 111 -16.15 -8.15 6.11
CA VAL A 111 -15.37 -6.91 6.16
C VAL A 111 -16.24 -5.73 6.59
N LYS A 112 -17.47 -5.61 6.05
CA LYS A 112 -18.41 -4.56 6.45
C LYS A 112 -18.83 -4.69 7.92
N SER A 113 -19.01 -5.91 8.42
CA SER A 113 -19.29 -6.18 9.82
C SER A 113 -18.15 -5.69 10.71
N ILE A 114 -16.92 -6.06 10.37
CA ILE A 114 -15.71 -5.65 11.08
C ILE A 114 -15.57 -4.14 11.10
N GLN A 115 -15.75 -3.48 9.94
CA GLN A 115 -15.68 -2.02 9.83
C GLN A 115 -16.70 -1.32 10.73
N ARG A 116 -17.96 -1.77 10.73
CA ARG A 116 -19.01 -1.19 11.58
C ARG A 116 -18.71 -1.38 13.06
N LYS A 117 -18.23 -2.56 13.45
CA LYS A 117 -17.84 -2.87 14.83
C LYS A 117 -16.69 -2.00 15.30
N ALA A 118 -15.66 -1.86 14.47
CA ALA A 118 -14.53 -0.99 14.74
C ALA A 118 -14.96 0.48 14.92
N GLN A 119 -15.81 0.99 14.03
CA GLN A 119 -16.34 2.35 14.14
C GLN A 119 -17.15 2.59 15.41
N ARG A 120 -18.03 1.64 15.78
CA ARG A 120 -18.84 1.75 17.01
C ARG A 120 -17.99 1.70 18.28
N ALA A 121 -16.91 0.93 18.27
CA ALA A 121 -16.01 0.78 19.40
C ALA A 121 -14.82 1.76 19.33
N THR A 122 -14.86 2.75 18.44
CA THR A 122 -13.78 3.74 18.21
C THR A 122 -12.39 3.08 18.09
N LEU A 123 -12.33 1.95 17.38
CA LEU A 123 -11.11 1.19 17.16
C LEU A 123 -10.42 1.63 15.87
N ILE A 124 -9.11 1.82 15.97
CA ILE A 124 -8.19 2.05 14.87
C ILE A 124 -7.60 0.70 14.45
N ILE A 125 -7.88 0.30 13.20
CA ILE A 125 -7.27 -0.88 12.55
C ILE A 125 -6.25 -0.37 11.53
N ARG A 126 -4.96 -0.69 11.70
CA ARG A 126 -3.88 -0.25 10.81
C ARG A 126 -2.86 -1.35 10.59
N VAL A 127 -2.31 -1.39 9.38
CA VAL A 127 -1.11 -2.21 9.08
C VAL A 127 0.11 -1.47 9.60
N CYS A 128 0.94 -2.15 10.39
CA CYS A 128 2.20 -1.62 10.87
C CYS A 128 3.21 -1.51 9.72
N ASP A 129 3.99 -0.44 9.75
CA ASP A 129 5.04 -0.13 8.76
C ASP A 129 6.15 -1.19 8.71
N LYS A 130 6.34 -1.93 9.80
CA LYS A 130 7.33 -2.99 9.97
C LYS A 130 6.64 -4.32 10.23
N GLY A 131 7.02 -5.35 9.48
CA GLY A 131 6.54 -6.72 9.67
C GLY A 131 5.22 -7.04 8.98
N GLY A 132 4.43 -6.04 8.58
CA GLY A 132 3.10 -6.26 8.01
C GLY A 132 2.06 -6.70 9.05
N ASP A 133 2.40 -6.58 10.34
CA ASP A 133 1.50 -6.90 11.44
C ASP A 133 0.28 -5.97 11.44
N LEU A 134 -0.87 -6.48 11.88
CA LEU A 134 -2.10 -5.71 11.99
C LEU A 134 -2.26 -5.24 13.44
N HIS A 135 -2.29 -3.93 13.65
CA HIS A 135 -2.60 -3.33 14.94
C HIS A 135 -4.09 -2.97 15.01
N ILE A 136 -4.71 -3.32 16.14
CA ILE A 136 -6.07 -2.95 16.51
C ILE A 136 -5.99 -2.34 17.91
N GLY A 137 -6.48 -1.12 18.08
CA GLY A 137 -6.52 -0.48 19.40
C GLY A 137 -7.46 0.72 19.42
N ASN A 138 -7.81 1.21 20.61
CA ASN A 138 -8.72 2.35 20.75
C ASN A 138 -8.06 3.66 20.25
N GLU A 139 -8.85 4.52 19.63
CA GLU A 139 -8.47 5.88 19.23
C GLU A 139 -7.97 6.70 20.42
N SER A 140 -8.65 6.62 21.57
CA SER A 140 -8.25 7.34 22.78
C SER A 140 -6.87 6.92 23.30
N ASP A 141 -6.51 5.64 23.19
CA ASP A 141 -5.19 5.16 23.57
C ASP A 141 -4.09 5.63 22.64
N TYR A 142 -4.41 5.78 21.35
CA TYR A 142 -3.52 6.43 20.41
C TYR A 142 -3.27 7.89 20.79
N GLU A 143 -4.32 8.66 21.06
CA GLU A 143 -4.21 10.05 21.47
C GLU A 143 -3.47 10.22 22.80
N ARG A 144 -3.71 9.33 23.76
CA ARG A 144 -3.02 9.33 25.05
C ARG A 144 -1.53 9.03 24.90
N LYS A 145 -1.17 7.98 24.14
CA LYS A 145 0.24 7.65 23.85
C LYS A 145 0.93 8.76 23.06
N ALA A 146 0.20 9.39 22.13
CA ALA A 146 0.64 10.57 21.38
C ALA A 146 1.00 11.73 22.30
N ALA A 147 0.09 12.08 23.21
CA ALA A 147 0.26 13.18 24.16
C ALA A 147 1.46 12.89 25.07
N LYS A 148 1.52 11.70 25.67
CA LYS A 148 2.63 11.29 26.54
C LYS A 148 3.98 11.36 25.83
N TYR A 149 4.09 10.82 24.61
CA TYR A 149 5.34 10.87 23.87
C TYR A 149 5.77 12.30 23.51
N ARG A 150 4.82 13.19 23.18
CA ARG A 150 5.10 14.61 22.95
C ARG A 150 5.63 15.29 24.22
N GLU A 151 5.03 14.99 25.36
CA GLU A 151 5.45 15.52 26.67
C GLU A 151 6.84 15.01 27.07
N ASP A 152 7.06 13.69 26.99
CA ASP A 152 8.32 13.03 27.40
C ASP A 152 9.51 13.50 26.55
N THR A 153 9.32 13.62 25.23
CA THR A 153 10.43 13.93 24.31
C THR A 153 10.63 15.42 24.08
N LYS A 154 9.59 16.24 24.31
CA LYS A 154 9.51 17.65 23.88
C LYS A 154 9.94 17.84 22.41
N ALA A 155 9.88 16.79 21.59
CA ALA A 155 10.44 16.76 20.25
C ALA A 155 9.51 17.39 19.20
N TYR A 156 8.31 17.81 19.60
CA TYR A 156 7.29 18.34 18.71
C TYR A 156 6.81 19.70 19.20
N GLN A 157 6.70 20.62 18.25
CA GLN A 157 6.06 21.90 18.43
C GLN A 157 4.82 21.93 17.54
N GLU A 158 3.67 22.27 18.13
CA GLU A 158 2.47 22.50 17.34
C GLU A 158 2.62 23.80 16.56
N LEU A 159 2.28 23.75 15.27
CA LEU A 159 2.30 24.91 14.39
C LEU A 159 0.87 25.35 14.13
N SER A 160 0.63 26.67 14.16
CA SER A 160 -0.68 27.26 13.85
C SER A 160 -1.03 27.24 12.36
N TYR A 161 -0.11 26.79 11.51
CA TYR A 161 -0.27 26.73 10.06
C TYR A 161 0.40 25.48 9.49
N ASN A 162 0.05 25.14 8.24
CA ASN A 162 0.66 24.02 7.53
C ASN A 162 1.99 24.45 6.89
N PRO A 163 3.14 23.93 7.34
CA PRO A 163 4.46 24.36 6.84
C PRO A 163 4.86 23.64 5.54
N LEU A 164 4.03 22.75 4.99
CA LEU A 164 4.44 21.86 3.89
C LEU A 164 4.98 22.61 2.67
N MET A 165 4.25 23.64 2.22
CA MET A 165 4.64 24.41 1.04
C MET A 165 5.88 25.27 1.30
N GLU A 166 6.02 25.78 2.51
CA GLU A 166 7.20 26.53 2.94
C GLU A 166 8.45 25.63 2.93
N ILE A 167 8.37 24.46 3.57
CA ILE A 167 9.45 23.48 3.61
C ILE A 167 9.80 23.01 2.19
N LEU A 168 8.80 22.70 1.36
CA LEU A 168 9.00 22.32 -0.04
C LEU A 168 9.78 23.39 -0.81
N THR A 169 9.38 24.65 -0.63
CA THR A 169 10.03 25.80 -1.27
C THR A 169 11.48 25.92 -0.80
N ASN A 170 11.72 25.82 0.51
CA ASN A 170 13.06 25.93 1.09
C ASN A 170 13.99 24.80 0.63
N VAL A 171 13.51 23.55 0.63
CA VAL A 171 14.28 22.39 0.13
C VAL A 171 14.59 22.54 -1.36
N THR A 172 13.60 22.94 -2.16
CA THR A 172 13.78 23.17 -3.60
C THR A 172 14.82 24.25 -3.86
N LYS A 173 14.77 25.35 -3.09
CA LYS A 173 15.73 26.46 -3.18
C LYS A 173 17.14 26.01 -2.82
N ALA A 174 17.30 25.24 -1.73
CA ALA A 174 18.58 24.67 -1.33
C ALA A 174 19.17 23.73 -2.40
N LEU A 175 18.37 22.82 -2.96
CA LEU A 175 18.81 21.91 -4.03
C LEU A 175 19.20 22.67 -5.30
N ASN A 176 18.48 23.74 -5.65
CA ASN A 176 18.82 24.59 -6.78
C ASN A 176 20.17 25.31 -6.59
N VAL A 177 20.45 25.81 -5.38
CA VAL A 177 21.76 26.42 -5.07
C VAL A 177 22.90 25.40 -5.26
N LEU A 178 22.74 24.20 -4.70
CA LEU A 178 23.75 23.14 -4.84
C LEU A 178 23.98 22.72 -6.30
N LYS A 179 22.91 22.61 -7.09
CA LYS A 179 22.97 22.34 -8.52
C LYS A 179 23.70 23.45 -9.28
N ASN A 180 23.33 24.71 -9.03
CA ASN A 180 23.90 25.87 -9.73
C ASN A 180 25.39 26.05 -9.41
N ASN A 181 25.80 25.74 -8.17
CA ASN A 181 27.20 25.76 -7.75
C ASN A 181 28.00 24.52 -8.20
N LYS A 182 27.40 23.63 -9.00
CA LYS A 182 28.01 22.37 -9.47
C LYS A 182 28.44 21.43 -8.34
N GLN A 183 27.83 21.57 -7.15
CA GLN A 183 28.06 20.70 -5.99
C GLN A 183 27.15 19.47 -5.99
N LEU A 184 26.18 19.41 -6.91
CA LEU A 184 25.24 18.31 -7.05
C LEU A 184 25.13 17.92 -8.53
N ALA A 185 25.38 16.65 -8.87
CA ALA A 185 25.25 16.20 -10.24
C ALA A 185 23.78 16.19 -10.68
N LEU A 186 23.52 16.41 -11.96
CA LEU A 186 22.14 16.48 -12.48
C LEU A 186 21.32 15.22 -12.19
N LYS A 187 21.95 14.05 -12.23
CA LYS A 187 21.31 12.76 -11.92
C LYS A 187 20.88 12.68 -10.46
N GLU A 188 21.68 13.22 -9.54
CA GLU A 188 21.40 13.25 -8.11
C GLU A 188 20.30 14.27 -7.80
N TYR A 189 20.40 15.47 -8.39
CA TYR A 189 19.35 16.48 -8.32
C TYR A 189 17.99 15.93 -8.75
N ASN A 190 17.91 15.24 -9.90
CA ASN A 190 16.65 14.67 -10.40
C ASN A 190 16.08 13.57 -9.48
N ARG A 191 16.90 12.94 -8.65
CA ARG A 191 16.45 11.96 -7.64
C ARG A 191 15.98 12.63 -6.35
N LEU A 192 16.60 13.74 -5.96
CA LEU A 192 16.37 14.43 -4.70
C LEU A 192 15.27 15.50 -4.78
N ILE A 193 15.04 16.07 -5.98
CA ILE A 193 14.05 17.13 -6.16
C ILE A 193 12.66 16.63 -5.75
N PRO A 194 11.99 17.26 -4.76
CA PRO A 194 10.70 16.79 -4.30
C PRO A 194 9.64 16.95 -5.39
N LYS A 195 8.77 15.96 -5.55
CA LYS A 195 7.66 15.97 -6.51
C LYS A 195 6.37 16.44 -5.82
N PRO A 196 5.83 17.63 -6.14
CA PRO A 196 4.72 18.22 -5.38
C PRO A 196 3.49 17.33 -5.23
N ASP A 197 3.22 16.50 -6.24
CA ASP A 197 2.11 15.54 -6.31
C ASP A 197 2.29 14.30 -5.41
N LEU A 198 3.53 14.00 -4.99
CA LEU A 198 3.86 12.83 -4.19
C LEU A 198 4.21 13.15 -2.74
N ILE A 199 4.44 14.42 -2.41
CA ILE A 199 4.84 14.82 -1.06
C ILE A 199 3.62 14.90 -0.16
N ARG A 200 3.77 14.35 1.05
CA ARG A 200 2.82 14.52 2.14
C ARG A 200 3.61 14.89 3.39
N LEU A 201 2.99 15.63 4.31
CA LEU A 201 3.52 15.72 5.66
C LEU A 201 3.69 14.30 6.21
N SER A 202 4.80 14.05 6.88
CA SER A 202 5.03 12.76 7.52
C SER A 202 3.87 12.49 8.46
N TYR A 203 3.20 11.35 8.26
CA TYR A 203 2.21 10.87 9.22
C TYR A 203 2.90 10.70 10.57
N MET A 204 2.23 11.16 11.63
CA MET A 204 2.70 11.02 13.00
C MET A 204 3.00 9.53 13.27
N TYR A 205 4.28 9.19 13.42
CA TYR A 205 4.73 7.82 13.70
C TYR A 205 4.43 7.50 15.17
N PHE A 206 3.19 7.07 15.45
CA PHE A 206 2.76 6.68 16.79
C PHE A 206 3.29 5.33 17.28
N ASN A 207 4.10 4.63 16.50
CA ASN A 207 4.81 3.48 17.02
C ASN A 207 6.19 3.94 17.50
N PRO A 208 6.36 4.32 18.78
CA PRO A 208 7.68 4.23 19.37
C PRO A 208 8.13 2.79 19.13
N LYS A 209 9.29 2.60 18.49
CA LYS A 209 9.92 1.29 18.51
C LYS A 209 10.19 0.98 19.98
N PRO A 210 9.54 -0.03 20.60
CA PRO A 210 9.72 -0.33 22.02
C PRO A 210 11.17 -0.68 22.40
N HIS A 211 12.04 -0.88 21.41
CA HIS A 211 13.38 -1.43 21.55
C HIS A 211 14.52 -0.41 21.39
N LYS A 212 14.28 0.88 21.67
CA LYS A 212 15.38 1.89 21.72
C LYS A 212 15.38 2.78 22.97
N VAL A 213 14.98 2.22 24.11
CA VAL A 213 15.38 2.80 25.40
C VAL A 213 16.49 1.91 25.94
N THR A 214 17.74 2.20 25.57
CA THR A 214 18.87 1.73 26.36
C THR A 214 18.81 2.51 27.66
N ILE A 215 18.25 1.92 28.71
CA ILE A 215 18.45 2.41 30.07
C ILE A 215 19.92 2.15 30.37
N LEU A 216 20.74 3.20 30.31
CA LEU A 216 22.03 3.17 30.96
C LEU A 216 21.74 3.31 32.46
N LEU A 217 21.95 2.22 33.19
CA LEU A 217 22.07 2.22 34.64
C LEU A 217 23.35 2.95 35.05
#